data_AF-A0A8H8MIA4-F1
#
_entry.id   AF-A0A8H8MIA4-F1
#
_cell.length_a   1.000
_cell.length_b   1.000
_cell.length_c   1.000
_cell.angle_alpha   90.00
_cell.angle_beta   90.00
_cell.angle_gamma   90.00
#
_symmetry.space_group_name_H-M   'P 1'
#
loop_
_entity.id
_entity.type
_entity.pdbx_description
1 polymer ?
#
loop_
_entity_poly.entity_id
_entity_poly.type
_entity_poly.pdbx_seq_one_letter_code
_entity_poly.pdbx_strand_id
1 'polypeptide(L)'
;MDFDLGDLAHLEESLYAAGHEDGFAHGRIHGLIEGRALGREKGFEMWEELGFYEGFATLWLQPVARASGKIDDRAIRHAEQLLALISKFPMVNPSTAVDESSQLDIVHLFTQIRSKYKALCSTLGVRPRLVAAGAISSSPPPDGLADDPENSPGQAVQNASKSLAF
;
A
#
# COMPACT_ATOMS: atom_id res chain seq x y z
N MET A 1 -52.31 -19.08 19.25
CA MET A 1 -51.21 -18.19 18.84
C MET A 1 -50.90 -17.36 20.06
N ASP A 2 -50.09 -17.90 20.97
CA ASP A 2 -49.64 -17.14 22.14
C ASP A 2 -48.53 -16.23 21.65
N PHE A 3 -48.86 -14.94 21.56
CA PHE A 3 -47.91 -13.90 21.20
C PHE A 3 -47.09 -13.59 22.46
N ASP A 4 -45.82 -13.99 22.48
CA ASP A 4 -44.95 -13.75 23.62
C ASP A 4 -44.55 -12.27 23.64
N LEU A 5 -45.07 -11.52 24.62
CA LEU A 5 -44.73 -10.11 24.84
C LEU A 5 -43.23 -9.91 25.13
N GLY A 6 -42.53 -10.96 25.60
CA GLY A 6 -41.09 -10.98 25.80
C GLY A 6 -40.32 -10.80 24.50
N ASP A 7 -40.77 -11.43 23.41
CA ASP A 7 -40.15 -11.29 22.09
C ASP A 7 -40.24 -9.86 21.56
N LEU A 8 -41.35 -9.16 21.84
CA LEU A 8 -41.52 -7.75 21.46
C LEU A 8 -40.62 -6.83 22.29
N ALA A 9 -40.40 -7.13 23.57
CA ALA A 9 -39.51 -6.37 24.44
C ALA A 9 -38.02 -6.54 24.06
N HIS A 10 -37.62 -7.70 23.54
CA HIS A 10 -36.26 -7.99 23.09
C HIS A 10 -36.05 -7.80 21.57
N LEU A 11 -37.09 -7.39 20.85
CA LEU A 11 -37.04 -7.23 19.38
C LEU A 11 -35.98 -6.21 18.96
N GLU A 12 -35.94 -5.05 19.60
CA GLU A 12 -34.95 -4.00 19.28
C GLU A 12 -33.51 -4.51 19.48
N GLU A 13 -33.25 -5.15 20.62
CA GLU A 13 -31.93 -5.64 20.97
C GLU A 13 -31.46 -6.78 20.06
N SER A 14 -32.38 -7.69 19.69
CA SER A 14 -32.08 -8.76 18.72
C SER A 14 -31.81 -8.24 17.32
N LEU A 15 -32.57 -7.23 16.84
CA LEU A 15 -32.34 -6.59 15.55
C LEU A 15 -31.04 -5.78 15.55
N TYR A 16 -30.72 -5.10 16.65
CA TYR A 16 -29.45 -4.38 16.81
C TYR A 16 -28.26 -5.35 16.79
N ALA A 17 -28.33 -6.43 17.57
CA ALA A 17 -27.28 -7.44 17.60
C ALA A 17 -27.08 -8.10 16.23
N ALA A 18 -28.18 -8.46 15.56
CA ALA A 18 -28.13 -9.04 14.21
C ALA A 18 -27.53 -8.07 13.19
N GLY A 19 -27.94 -6.80 13.20
CA GLY A 19 -27.40 -5.78 12.30
C GLY A 19 -25.93 -5.45 12.58
N HIS A 20 -25.52 -5.43 13.84
CA HIS A 20 -24.12 -5.25 14.22
C HIS A 20 -23.25 -6.44 13.80
N GLU A 21 -23.70 -7.68 14.02
CA GLU A 21 -22.96 -8.88 13.62
C GLU A 21 -22.77 -8.94 12.10
N ASP A 22 -23.83 -8.70 11.34
CA ASP A 22 -23.78 -8.68 9.88
C ASP A 22 -22.88 -7.55 9.36
N GLY A 23 -23.08 -6.32 9.87
CA GLY A 23 -22.27 -5.16 9.52
C GLY A 23 -20.79 -5.33 9.88
N PHE A 24 -20.50 -5.96 11.02
CA PHE A 24 -19.13 -6.25 11.45
C PHE A 24 -18.48 -7.34 10.59
N ALA A 25 -19.20 -8.42 10.30
CA ALA A 25 -18.71 -9.49 9.44
C ALA A 25 -18.39 -8.96 8.04
N HIS A 26 -19.29 -8.15 7.47
CA HIS A 26 -19.12 -7.49 6.19
C HIS A 26 -17.95 -6.49 6.22
N GLY A 27 -17.92 -5.60 7.22
CA GLY A 27 -16.87 -4.60 7.40
C GLY A 27 -15.49 -5.22 7.57
N ARG A 28 -15.38 -6.37 8.25
CA ARG A 28 -14.13 -7.12 8.38
C ARG A 28 -13.60 -7.62 7.04
N ILE A 29 -14.46 -8.15 6.18
CA ILE A 29 -14.08 -8.65 4.86
C ILE A 29 -13.65 -7.48 3.97
N HIS A 30 -14.46 -6.43 3.90
CA HIS A 30 -14.17 -5.25 3.09
C HIS A 30 -12.91 -4.52 3.56
N GLY A 31 -12.73 -4.34 4.87
CA GLY A 31 -11.53 -3.74 5.44
C GLY A 31 -10.26 -4.51 5.12
N LEU A 32 -10.32 -5.85 5.08
CA LEU A 32 -9.17 -6.68 4.69
C LEU A 32 -8.82 -6.52 3.20
N ILE A 33 -9.83 -6.50 2.33
CA ILE A 33 -9.64 -6.37 0.88
C ILE A 33 -9.09 -4.98 0.55
N GLU A 34 -9.73 -3.94 1.08
CA GLU A 34 -9.35 -2.55 0.87
C GLU A 34 -7.97 -2.26 1.45
N GLY A 35 -7.71 -2.70 2.69
CA GLY A 35 -6.40 -2.55 3.33
C GLY A 35 -5.28 -3.22 2.53
N ARG A 36 -5.52 -4.41 1.97
CA ARG A 36 -4.55 -5.09 1.11
C ARG A 36 -4.34 -4.36 -0.22
N ALA A 37 -5.41 -3.82 -0.82
CA ALA A 37 -5.30 -3.04 -2.05
C ALA A 37 -4.50 -1.76 -1.83
N LEU A 38 -4.86 -0.98 -0.80
CA LEU A 38 -4.19 0.26 -0.42
C LEU A 38 -2.72 0.03 -0.05
N GLY A 39 -2.42 -1.04 0.71
CA GLY A 39 -1.05 -1.40 1.06
C GLY A 39 -0.17 -1.70 -0.15
N ARG A 40 -0.72 -2.34 -1.20
CA ARG A 40 0.02 -2.56 -2.46
C ARG A 40 0.27 -1.25 -3.21
N GLU A 41 -0.75 -0.40 -3.33
CA GLU A 41 -0.63 0.90 -4.01
C GLU A 41 0.41 1.79 -3.33
N LYS A 42 0.29 1.99 -2.01
CA LYS A 42 1.22 2.82 -1.25
C LYS A 42 2.62 2.20 -1.12
N GLY A 43 2.69 0.88 -1.03
CA GLY A 43 3.96 0.16 -1.11
C GLY A 43 4.68 0.41 -2.43
N PHE A 44 3.95 0.37 -3.55
CA PHE A 44 4.51 0.64 -4.87
C PHE A 44 4.98 2.10 -5.01
N GLU A 45 4.17 3.08 -4.61
CA GLU A 45 4.56 4.51 -4.62
C GLU A 45 5.88 4.73 -3.85
N MET A 46 6.02 4.09 -2.69
CA MET A 46 7.22 4.21 -1.89
C MET A 46 8.44 3.55 -2.54
N TRP A 47 8.27 2.34 -3.07
CA TRP A 47 9.35 1.59 -3.72
C TRP A 47 9.81 2.22 -5.03
N GLU A 48 8.92 2.84 -5.80
CA GLU A 48 9.29 3.61 -7.00
C GLU A 48 10.28 4.73 -6.63
N GLU A 49 9.98 5.46 -5.55
CA GLU A 49 10.84 6.53 -5.06
C GLU A 49 12.19 6.00 -4.55
N LEU A 50 12.18 4.89 -3.80
CA LEU A 50 13.39 4.21 -3.32
C LEU A 50 14.29 3.74 -4.46
N GLY A 51 13.71 3.07 -5.46
CA GLY A 51 14.47 2.55 -6.61
C GLY A 51 15.12 3.68 -7.41
N PHE A 52 14.44 4.83 -7.53
CA PHE A 52 15.04 6.02 -8.13
C PHE A 52 16.24 6.53 -7.31
N TYR A 53 16.12 6.61 -5.98
CA TYR A 53 17.22 7.04 -5.11
C TYR A 53 18.40 6.08 -5.13
N GLU A 54 18.13 4.79 -5.15
CA GLU A 54 19.14 3.72 -5.25
C GLU A 54 19.93 3.83 -6.57
N GLY A 55 19.21 3.93 -7.70
CA GLY A 55 19.83 4.11 -9.00
C GLY A 55 20.66 5.40 -9.11
N PHE A 56 20.12 6.50 -8.57
CA PHE A 56 20.83 7.78 -8.52
C PHE A 56 22.14 7.67 -7.72
N ALA A 57 22.09 7.14 -6.50
CA ALA A 57 23.28 6.97 -5.68
C ALA A 57 24.31 6.05 -6.35
N THR A 58 23.86 4.94 -6.93
CA THR A 58 24.73 3.96 -7.60
C THR A 58 25.46 4.58 -8.80
N LEU A 59 24.77 5.43 -9.59
CA LEU A 59 25.37 6.14 -10.71
C LEU A 59 26.53 7.05 -10.27
N TRP A 60 26.36 7.79 -9.18
CA TRP A 60 27.39 8.70 -8.66
C TRP A 60 28.56 7.97 -7.99
N LEU A 61 28.40 6.70 -7.62
CA LEU A 61 29.49 5.85 -7.13
C LEU A 61 30.32 5.20 -8.24
N GLN A 62 29.89 5.27 -9.52
CA GLN A 62 30.62 4.66 -10.62
C GLN A 62 32.00 5.30 -10.83
N PRO A 63 33.05 4.52 -11.16
CA PRO A 63 34.40 5.03 -11.39
C PRO A 63 34.46 6.11 -12.47
N VAL A 64 33.63 6.01 -13.51
CA VAL A 64 33.54 7.00 -14.60
C VAL A 64 33.09 8.36 -14.08
N ALA A 65 32.15 8.39 -13.14
CA ALA A 65 31.66 9.62 -12.54
C ALA A 65 32.76 10.26 -11.65
N ARG A 66 33.52 9.42 -10.93
CA ARG A 66 34.65 9.84 -10.08
C ARG A 66 35.85 10.35 -10.89
N ALA A 67 36.17 9.69 -12.00
CA ALA A 67 37.27 10.05 -12.89
C ALA A 67 37.10 11.42 -13.55
N SER A 68 35.86 11.93 -13.64
CA SER A 68 35.59 13.28 -14.12
C SER A 68 36.12 14.38 -13.18
N GLY A 69 36.58 14.07 -11.95
CA GLY A 69 37.08 15.05 -10.97
C GLY A 69 36.02 16.05 -10.46
N LYS A 70 34.75 15.81 -10.79
CA LYS A 70 33.62 16.69 -10.47
C LYS A 70 32.91 16.32 -9.15
N ILE A 71 33.31 15.22 -8.51
CA ILE A 71 32.60 14.68 -7.34
C ILE A 71 33.50 14.79 -6.12
N ASP A 72 32.99 15.48 -5.10
CA ASP A 72 33.59 15.57 -3.78
C ASP A 72 33.46 14.23 -3.02
N ASP A 73 34.48 13.85 -2.25
CA ASP A 73 34.46 12.70 -1.33
C ASP A 73 33.26 12.76 -0.37
N ARG A 74 32.80 13.99 -0.04
CA ARG A 74 31.58 14.20 0.74
C ARG A 74 30.33 13.64 0.05
N ALA A 75 30.20 13.82 -1.26
CA ALA A 75 29.07 13.30 -2.03
C ALA A 75 29.10 11.77 -2.09
N ILE A 76 30.30 11.18 -2.20
CA ILE A 76 30.49 9.72 -2.17
C ILE A 76 29.99 9.15 -0.83
N ARG A 77 30.41 9.73 0.29
CA ARG A 77 29.96 9.29 1.63
C ARG A 77 28.44 9.40 1.80
N HIS A 78 27.82 10.47 1.29
CA HIS A 78 26.36 10.62 1.35
C HIS A 78 25.64 9.56 0.51
N ALA A 79 26.18 9.22 -0.67
CA ALA A 79 25.62 8.17 -1.53
C ALA A 79 25.73 6.79 -0.87
N GLU A 80 26.86 6.47 -0.25
CA GLU A 80 27.04 5.22 0.51
C GLU A 80 26.07 5.12 1.70
N GLN A 81 25.90 6.21 2.46
CA GLN A 81 24.94 6.27 3.56
C GLN A 81 23.50 6.11 3.08
N LEU A 82 23.16 6.69 1.93
CA LEU A 82 21.82 6.56 1.35
C LEU A 82 21.54 5.10 0.98
N LEU A 83 22.47 4.42 0.31
CA LEU A 83 22.34 3.00 -0.04
C LEU A 83 22.23 2.11 1.21
N ALA A 84 23.01 2.40 2.26
CA ALA A 84 22.95 1.67 3.52
C ALA A 84 21.62 1.84 4.29
N LEU A 85 20.90 2.94 4.06
CA LEU A 85 19.54 3.11 4.60
C LEU A 85 18.52 2.37 3.73
N ILE A 86 18.64 2.44 2.41
CA ILE A 86 17.75 1.75 1.47
C ILE A 86 17.82 0.23 1.67
N SER A 87 19.01 -0.33 1.91
CA SER A 87 19.18 -1.77 2.14
C SER A 87 18.50 -2.30 3.41
N LYS A 88 18.09 -1.42 4.33
CA LYS A 88 17.34 -1.78 5.54
C LYS A 88 15.83 -1.85 5.30
N PHE A 89 15.36 -1.39 4.15
CA PHE A 89 13.94 -1.35 3.83
C PHE A 89 13.42 -2.77 3.53
N PRO A 90 12.32 -3.21 4.14
CA PRO A 90 11.87 -4.60 4.03
C PRO A 90 11.32 -4.91 2.62
N MET A 91 11.85 -5.96 1.99
CA MET A 91 11.40 -6.46 0.67
C MET A 91 10.25 -7.48 0.76
N VAL A 92 10.00 -8.05 1.93
CA VAL A 92 8.97 -9.06 2.16
C VAL A 92 8.02 -8.54 3.24
N ASN A 93 6.72 -8.67 3.01
CA ASN A 93 5.70 -8.34 4.00
C ASN A 93 5.72 -9.41 5.10
N PRO A 94 6.11 -9.10 6.35
CA PRO A 94 6.15 -10.07 7.45
C PRO A 94 4.72 -10.28 7.99
N SER A 95 3.85 -10.92 7.20
CA SER A 95 2.45 -11.07 7.57
C SER A 95 2.17 -12.21 8.57
N THR A 96 3.18 -12.98 8.97
CA THR A 96 2.96 -14.24 9.72
C THR A 96 3.95 -14.55 10.85
N ALA A 97 4.82 -13.61 11.25
CA ALA A 97 5.74 -13.87 12.35
C ALA A 97 5.55 -12.83 13.44
N VAL A 98 5.01 -13.31 14.56
CA VAL A 98 4.94 -12.66 15.86
C VAL A 98 6.37 -12.44 16.35
N ASP A 99 7.04 -11.43 15.84
CA ASP A 99 8.28 -10.91 16.42
C ASP A 99 8.10 -9.40 16.62
N GLU A 100 7.49 -9.05 17.75
CA GLU A 100 7.37 -7.71 18.33
C GLU A 100 8.72 -6.97 18.47
N SER A 101 9.83 -7.66 18.21
CA SER A 101 11.20 -7.25 18.47
C SER A 101 11.78 -6.30 17.42
N SER A 102 11.05 -5.96 16.34
CA SER A 102 11.42 -4.87 15.43
C SER A 102 10.19 -4.33 14.71
N GLN A 103 9.33 -3.57 15.40
CA GLN A 103 8.45 -2.61 14.73
C GLN A 103 9.34 -1.58 14.01
N LEU A 104 9.85 -1.95 12.83
CA LEU A 104 10.60 -1.04 12.00
C LEU A 104 9.65 0.10 11.62
N ASP A 105 9.94 1.29 12.11
CA ASP A 105 9.20 2.49 11.73
C ASP A 105 9.55 2.84 10.28
N ILE A 106 8.78 2.25 9.36
CA ILE A 106 8.92 2.42 7.90
C ILE A 106 8.82 3.90 7.54
N VAL A 107 7.94 4.66 8.21
CA VAL A 107 7.68 6.07 7.93
C VAL A 107 8.89 6.93 8.34
N HIS A 108 9.46 6.66 9.51
CA HIS A 108 10.68 7.34 9.96
C HIS A 108 11.89 6.99 9.09
N LEU A 109 12.09 5.71 8.76
CA LEU A 109 13.17 5.26 7.87
C LEU A 109 13.06 5.94 6.49
N PHE A 110 11.85 5.98 5.93
CA PHE A 110 11.61 6.62 4.64
C PHE A 110 11.89 8.14 4.66
N THR A 111 11.49 8.81 5.74
CA THR A 111 11.80 10.24 5.95
C THR A 111 13.31 10.48 6.05
N GLN A 112 14.03 9.57 6.72
CA GLN A 112 15.49 9.61 6.80
C GLN A 112 16.15 9.44 5.43
N ILE A 113 15.67 8.49 4.61
CA ILE A 113 16.13 8.27 3.23
C ILE A 113 15.95 9.54 2.40
N ARG A 114 14.75 10.15 2.39
CA ARG A 114 14.47 11.41 1.69
C ARG A 114 15.40 12.55 2.11
N SER A 115 15.68 12.65 3.40
CA SER A 115 16.58 13.68 3.95
C SER A 115 18.02 13.47 3.46
N LYS A 116 18.50 12.23 3.42
CA LYS A 116 19.83 11.89 2.89
C LYS A 116 19.93 12.10 1.39
N TYR A 117 18.89 11.76 0.63
CA TYR A 117 18.82 12.07 -0.80
C TYR A 117 18.92 13.57 -1.07
N LYS A 118 18.19 14.41 -0.31
CA LYS A 118 18.29 15.88 -0.42
C LYS A 118 19.71 16.38 -0.10
N ALA A 119 20.35 15.83 0.92
CA ALA A 119 21.73 16.17 1.28
C ALA A 119 22.71 15.82 0.14
N LEU A 120 22.56 14.63 -0.47
CA LEU A 120 23.35 14.21 -1.62
C LEU A 120 23.16 15.16 -2.82
N CYS A 121 21.91 15.49 -3.16
CA CYS A 121 21.60 16.45 -4.22
C CYS A 121 22.23 17.82 -3.97
N SER A 122 22.18 18.31 -2.73
CA SER A 122 22.81 19.57 -2.34
C SER A 122 24.32 19.54 -2.52
N THR A 123 25.01 18.43 -2.21
CA THR A 123 26.45 18.31 -2.44
C THR A 123 26.83 18.17 -3.91
N LEU A 124 25.94 17.62 -4.74
CA LEU A 124 26.16 17.48 -6.18
C LEU A 124 25.72 18.71 -6.98
N GLY A 125 25.10 19.70 -6.34
CA GLY A 125 24.53 20.87 -7.03
C GLY A 125 23.35 20.53 -7.95
N VAL A 126 22.70 19.38 -7.75
CA VAL A 126 21.58 18.90 -8.56
C VAL A 126 20.27 19.24 -7.87
N ARG A 127 19.26 19.66 -8.63
CA ARG A 127 17.91 19.88 -8.09
C ARG A 127 17.28 18.53 -7.73
N PRO A 128 16.82 18.32 -6.48
CA PRO A 128 16.12 17.10 -6.11
C PRO A 128 14.86 16.90 -6.96
N ARG A 129 14.62 15.68 -7.44
CA ARG A 129 13.33 15.31 -8.03
C ARG A 129 12.29 15.29 -6.90
N LEU A 130 11.27 16.14 -7.02
CA LEU A 130 10.09 16.06 -6.17
C LEU A 130 9.11 15.11 -6.85
N VAL A 131 8.97 13.89 -6.34
CA VAL A 131 7.84 13.04 -6.71
C VAL A 131 6.65 13.60 -5.92
N ALA A 132 5.77 14.33 -6.59
CA ALA A 132 4.47 14.65 -6.02
C ALA A 132 3.70 13.33 -5.91
N ALA A 133 3.34 12.95 -4.69
CA ALA A 133 2.39 11.87 -4.47
C ALA A 133 1.06 12.27 -5.14
N GLY A 134 0.65 11.53 -6.18
CA GLY A 134 -0.71 11.63 -6.75
C GLY A 134 -0.91 12.51 -7.98
N ALA A 135 -0.07 12.40 -9.02
CA ALA A 135 -0.45 12.83 -10.37
C ALA A 135 -0.74 11.62 -11.27
N ILE A 136 -1.71 10.80 -10.85
CA ILE A 136 -2.44 9.93 -11.79
C ILE A 136 -3.81 10.57 -11.89
N SER A 137 -4.08 11.27 -13.00
CA SER A 137 -5.44 11.68 -13.34
C SER A 137 -6.26 10.39 -13.49
N SER A 138 -7.10 10.09 -12.51
CA SER A 138 -8.20 9.16 -12.72
C SER A 138 -9.12 9.82 -13.75
N SER A 139 -9.00 9.42 -15.01
CA SER A 139 -10.11 9.61 -15.94
C SER A 139 -11.33 8.93 -15.32
N PRO A 140 -12.49 9.61 -15.21
CA PRO A 140 -13.68 8.95 -14.71
C PRO A 140 -14.02 7.78 -15.65
N PRO A 141 -14.53 6.65 -15.11
CA PRO A 141 -15.11 5.64 -15.96
C PRO A 141 -16.26 6.27 -16.77
N PRO A 142 -16.46 5.88 -18.04
CA PRO A 142 -17.55 6.41 -18.83
C PRO A 142 -18.88 6.07 -18.15
N ASP A 143 -19.65 7.11 -17.80
CA ASP A 143 -21.08 7.02 -17.54
C ASP A 143 -21.74 6.25 -18.68
N GLY A 144 -22.32 5.10 -18.35
CA GLY A 144 -22.88 4.20 -19.34
C GLY A 144 -23.48 2.94 -18.75
N LEU A 145 -24.20 3.04 -17.63
CA LEU A 145 -25.21 2.04 -17.28
C LEU A 145 -26.52 2.53 -17.88
N ALA A 146 -26.77 2.10 -19.11
CA ALA A 146 -28.11 2.07 -19.65
C ALA A 146 -28.94 1.08 -18.81
N ASP A 147 -30.07 1.56 -18.30
CA ASP A 147 -31.18 0.75 -17.82
C ASP A 147 -31.59 -0.22 -18.94
N ASP A 148 -31.41 -1.53 -18.72
CA ASP A 148 -32.14 -2.58 -19.43
C ASP A 148 -32.90 -3.42 -18.40
N PRO A 149 -34.23 -3.31 -18.34
CA PRO A 149 -35.06 -4.04 -17.39
C PRO A 149 -35.51 -5.38 -17.98
N GLU A 150 -34.68 -6.42 -17.96
CA GLU A 150 -35.17 -7.79 -18.15
C GLU A 150 -34.14 -8.87 -17.73
N ASN A 151 -34.18 -9.31 -16.48
CA ASN A 151 -33.90 -10.72 -16.17
C ASN A 151 -34.41 -11.13 -14.77
N SER A 152 -35.45 -11.97 -14.74
CA SER A 152 -35.93 -12.61 -13.52
C SER A 152 -35.07 -13.84 -13.15
N PRO A 153 -34.96 -14.20 -11.85
CA PRO A 153 -33.95 -15.11 -11.36
C PRO A 153 -34.43 -16.57 -11.44
N GLY A 154 -33.72 -17.42 -12.18
CA GLY A 154 -34.08 -18.83 -12.22
C GLY A 154 -33.23 -19.71 -13.11
N GLN A 155 -31.89 -19.62 -13.06
CA GLN A 155 -30.98 -20.64 -13.63
C GLN A 155 -29.51 -20.32 -13.33
N ALA A 156 -29.06 -20.43 -12.06
CA ALA A 156 -27.62 -20.31 -11.76
C ALA A 156 -27.15 -21.11 -10.52
N VAL A 157 -27.87 -22.17 -10.12
CA VAL A 157 -27.49 -22.98 -8.92
C VAL A 157 -26.98 -24.39 -9.29
N GLN A 158 -26.51 -24.64 -10.53
CA GLN A 158 -26.01 -25.99 -10.88
C GLN A 158 -24.55 -26.08 -11.34
N ASN A 159 -23.80 -24.99 -11.47
CA ASN A 159 -22.44 -25.05 -12.03
C ASN A 159 -21.27 -24.70 -11.08
N ALA A 160 -21.49 -24.64 -9.76
CA ALA A 160 -20.41 -24.31 -8.81
C ALA A 160 -19.89 -25.49 -7.96
N SER A 161 -20.19 -26.75 -8.32
CA SER A 161 -19.65 -27.93 -7.60
C SER A 161 -18.47 -28.63 -8.29
N LYS A 162 -17.84 -28.02 -9.30
CA LYS A 162 -16.60 -28.56 -9.88
C LYS A 162 -15.62 -27.46 -10.26
N SER A 163 -14.89 -26.96 -9.26
CA SER A 163 -13.48 -26.57 -9.45
C SER A 163 -12.83 -26.21 -8.10
N LEU A 164 -12.74 -27.19 -7.20
CA LEU A 164 -11.71 -27.24 -6.16
C LEU A 164 -10.78 -28.39 -6.53
N ALA A 165 -9.62 -28.09 -7.12
CA ALA A 165 -8.41 -28.90 -7.07
C ALA A 165 -7.24 -28.15 -7.76
N PHE A 166 -6.15 -28.03 -6.99
CA PHE A 166 -4.83 -27.45 -7.28
C PHE A 166 -4.67 -25.94 -7.13
#